data_AF-A0A9D9XF91-F1
#
_entry.id   AF-A0A9D9XF91-F1
#
_cell.length_a   1.000
_cell.length_b   1.000
_cell.length_c   1.000
_cell.angle_alpha   90.00
_cell.angle_beta   90.00
_cell.angle_gamma   90.00
#
_symmetry.space_group_name_H-M   'P 1'
#
loop_
_entity.id
_entity.type
_entity.pdbx_description
1 polymer ?
#
loop_
_entity_poly.entity_id
_entity_poly.type
_entity_poly.pdbx_seq_one_letter_code
_entity_poly.pdbx_strand_id
1 'polypeptide(L)'
;MKKFLQKQVRSFQNAFRGIGIACVHELHCKVHLLAMTMVIIAGFAFAVTNYEWIALLLCIAIVVCLELVNTSLEHLVDIVSPNIQTQARNAKDIAAGAVLVASIIGIIVASIIFIPKIANWWNV
;
A
#
# COMPACT_ATOMS: atom_id res chain seq x y z
N MET A 1 -17.83 5.96 29.68
CA MET A 1 -17.78 6.58 28.34
C MET A 1 -16.48 7.33 28.04
N LYS A 2 -16.13 8.42 28.75
CA LYS A 2 -14.92 9.24 28.46
C LYS A 2 -13.60 8.46 28.39
N LYS A 3 -13.34 7.54 29.35
CA LYS A 3 -12.12 6.69 29.36
C LYS A 3 -12.04 5.71 28.18
N PHE A 4 -13.18 5.20 27.70
CA PHE A 4 -13.23 4.30 26.54
C PHE A 4 -12.93 5.06 25.25
N LEU A 5 -13.58 6.22 25.05
CA LEU A 5 -13.32 7.10 23.91
C LEU A 5 -11.87 7.61 23.89
N GLN A 6 -11.29 7.97 25.04
CA GLN A 6 -9.88 8.36 25.15
C GLN A 6 -8.92 7.22 24.75
N LYS A 7 -9.26 5.96 25.09
CA LYS A 7 -8.46 4.79 24.72
C LYS A 7 -8.53 4.50 23.22
N GLN A 8 -9.72 4.66 22.62
CA GLN A 8 -9.92 4.52 21.17
C GLN A 8 -9.16 5.61 20.40
N VAL A 9 -9.29 6.88 20.79
CA VAL A 9 -8.56 7.99 20.16
C VAL A 9 -7.04 7.78 20.23
N ARG A 10 -6.51 7.31 21.37
CA ARG A 10 -5.08 6.93 21.47
C ARG A 10 -4.71 5.76 20.56
N SER A 11 -5.59 4.76 20.40
CA SER A 11 -5.35 3.65 19.48
C SER A 11 -5.27 4.12 18.02
N PHE A 12 -6.17 5.00 17.60
CA PHE A 12 -6.13 5.61 16.27
C PHE A 12 -4.88 6.48 16.09
N GLN A 13 -4.53 7.32 17.07
CA GLN A 13 -3.29 8.10 17.03
C GLN A 13 -2.05 7.22 16.88
N ASN A 14 -2.00 6.09 17.60
CA ASN A 14 -0.91 5.13 17.47
C ASN A 14 -0.88 4.48 16.08
N ALA A 15 -2.03 4.14 15.50
CA ALA A 15 -2.12 3.58 14.15
C ALA A 15 -1.65 4.60 13.09
N PHE A 16 -2.10 5.86 13.17
CA PHE A 16 -1.64 6.93 12.28
C PHE A 16 -0.15 7.21 12.43
N ARG A 17 0.39 7.17 13.66
CA ARG A 17 1.83 7.26 13.89
C ARG A 17 2.58 6.09 13.25
N GLY A 18 2.05 4.87 13.33
CA GLY A 18 2.61 3.68 12.68
C GLY A 18 2.68 3.82 11.16
N ILE A 19 1.60 4.30 10.54
CA ILE A 19 1.57 4.63 9.10
C ILE A 19 2.63 5.70 8.79
N GLY A 20 2.72 6.77 9.59
CA GLY A 20 3.71 7.83 9.40
C GLY A 20 5.16 7.35 9.48
N ILE A 21 5.48 6.41 10.38
CA ILE A 21 6.83 5.83 10.48
C ILE A 21 7.19 5.09 9.18
N ALA A 22 6.29 4.22 8.70
CA ALA A 22 6.50 3.48 7.46
C ALA A 22 6.58 4.39 6.21
N CYS A 23 5.73 5.42 6.13
CA CYS A 23 5.66 6.31 4.96
C CYS A 23 6.84 7.30 4.86
N VAL A 24 7.47 7.67 5.97
CA VAL A 24 8.54 8.70 5.97
C VAL A 24 9.91 8.10 5.69
N HIS A 25 10.18 6.89 6.20
CA HIS A 25 11.52 6.31 6.20
C HIS A 25 11.82 5.51 4.93
N GLU A 26 10.81 4.86 4.32
CA GLU A 26 11.03 3.97 3.18
C GLU A 26 10.71 4.61 1.82
N LEU A 27 11.63 4.45 0.86
CA LEU A 27 11.44 4.91 -0.53
C LEU A 27 10.27 4.19 -1.21
N HIS A 28 10.12 2.90 -0.91
CA HIS A 28 9.07 2.03 -1.44
C HIS A 28 7.67 2.57 -1.09
N CYS A 29 7.48 2.98 0.17
CA CYS A 29 6.22 3.54 0.63
C CYS A 29 5.86 4.86 -0.08
N LYS A 30 6.85 5.72 -0.39
CA LYS A 30 6.62 6.96 -1.16
C LYS A 30 6.17 6.66 -2.60
N VAL A 31 6.77 5.65 -3.24
CA VAL A 31 6.37 5.21 -4.58
C VAL A 31 4.94 4.68 -4.58
N HIS A 32 4.56 3.86 -3.59
CA HIS A 32 3.20 3.36 -3.45
C HIS A 32 2.18 4.47 -3.19
N LEU A 33 2.50 5.46 -2.34
CA LEU A 33 1.67 6.64 -2.09
C LEU A 33 1.46 7.48 -3.36
N LEU A 34 2.52 7.70 -4.14
CA LEU A 34 2.44 8.42 -5.41
C LEU A 34 1.57 7.65 -6.42
N ALA A 35 1.79 6.35 -6.56
CA ALA A 35 0.99 5.49 -7.43
C ALA A 35 -0.49 5.49 -7.05
N MET A 36 -0.80 5.36 -5.76
CA MET A 36 -2.16 5.46 -5.23
C MET A 36 -2.81 6.80 -5.61
N THR A 37 -2.09 7.90 -5.43
CA THR A 37 -2.60 9.25 -5.74
C THR A 37 -2.90 9.38 -7.23
N MET A 38 -2.02 8.88 -8.11
CA MET A 38 -2.25 8.87 -9.55
C MET A 38 -3.47 8.03 -9.96
N VAL A 39 -3.63 6.84 -9.37
CA VAL A 39 -4.79 5.96 -9.63
C VAL A 39 -6.10 6.63 -9.22
N ILE A 40 -6.13 7.31 -8.06
CA ILE A 40 -7.33 8.02 -7.60
C ILE A 40 -7.68 9.17 -8.54
N ILE A 41 -6.69 9.99 -8.94
CA ILE A 41 -6.90 11.10 -9.89
C ILE A 41 -7.42 10.58 -11.23
N ALA A 42 -6.79 9.53 -11.77
CA ALA A 42 -7.23 8.87 -12.99
C ALA A 42 -8.66 8.31 -12.83
N GLY A 43 -8.98 7.76 -11.66
CA GLY A 43 -10.31 7.24 -11.35
C GLY A 43 -11.40 8.30 -11.53
N PHE A 44 -11.18 9.49 -10.97
CA PHE A 44 -12.10 10.61 -11.15
C PHE A 44 -12.12 11.12 -12.60
N ALA A 45 -10.96 11.23 -13.25
CA ALA A 45 -10.85 11.76 -14.61
C ALA A 45 -11.57 10.89 -15.66
N PHE A 46 -11.51 9.55 -15.52
CA PHE A 46 -12.08 8.60 -16.49
C PHE A 46 -13.46 8.05 -16.09
N ALA A 47 -14.11 8.67 -15.09
CA ALA A 47 -15.45 8.30 -14.61
C ALA A 47 -15.61 6.78 -14.43
N VAL A 48 -14.72 6.14 -13.67
CA VAL A 48 -14.84 4.71 -13.32
C VAL A 48 -16.12 4.43 -12.55
N THR A 49 -16.70 3.28 -12.86
CA THR A 49 -17.91 2.76 -12.23
C THR A 49 -17.65 2.38 -10.77
N ASN A 50 -18.73 2.23 -10.00
CA ASN A 50 -18.63 1.86 -8.59
C ASN A 50 -17.90 0.53 -8.37
N TYR A 51 -18.08 -0.46 -9.26
CA TYR A 51 -17.40 -1.76 -9.16
C TYR A 51 -15.91 -1.66 -9.47
N GLU A 52 -15.52 -0.83 -10.43
CA GLU A 52 -14.12 -0.54 -10.75
C GLU A 52 -13.43 0.18 -9.58
N TRP A 53 -14.12 1.13 -8.94
CA TRP A 53 -13.63 1.78 -7.71
C TRP A 53 -13.39 0.80 -6.57
N ILE A 54 -14.31 -0.13 -6.33
CA ILE A 54 -14.15 -1.16 -5.30
C ILE A 54 -12.89 -1.99 -5.57
N ALA A 55 -12.68 -2.41 -6.82
CA ALA A 55 -11.48 -3.17 -7.20
C ALA A 55 -10.19 -2.35 -7.00
N LEU A 56 -10.15 -1.09 -7.45
CA LEU A 56 -9.00 -0.21 -7.28
C LEU A 56 -8.67 0.02 -5.80
N LEU A 57 -9.69 0.32 -4.98
CA LEU A 57 -9.52 0.57 -3.54
C LEU A 57 -9.05 -0.69 -2.81
N LEU A 58 -9.53 -1.88 -3.19
CA LEU A 58 -9.04 -3.14 -2.62
C LEU A 58 -7.57 -3.40 -2.99
N CYS A 59 -7.19 -3.19 -4.24
CA CYS A 59 -5.78 -3.33 -4.66
C CYS A 59 -4.87 -2.35 -3.90
N ILE A 60 -5.28 -1.08 -3.81
CA ILE A 60 -4.55 -0.06 -3.05
C ILE A 60 -4.40 -0.48 -1.58
N ALA A 61 -5.50 -0.91 -0.96
CA ALA A 61 -5.49 -1.32 0.44
C ALA A 61 -4.55 -2.51 0.69
N ILE A 62 -4.56 -3.52 -0.19
CA ILE A 62 -3.69 -4.70 -0.08
C ILE A 62 -2.22 -4.29 -0.19
N VAL A 63 -1.86 -3.47 -1.17
CA VAL A 63 -0.47 -3.02 -1.37
C VAL A 63 0.01 -2.24 -0.14
N VAL A 64 -0.79 -1.28 0.35
CA VAL A 64 -0.44 -0.50 1.54
C VAL A 64 -0.32 -1.39 2.78
N CYS A 65 -1.24 -2.34 2.99
CA CYS A 65 -1.15 -3.27 4.10
C CYS A 65 0.12 -4.13 4.04
N LEU A 66 0.47 -4.66 2.86
CA LEU A 66 1.68 -5.46 2.70
C LEU A 66 2.95 -4.64 2.89
N GLU A 67 2.97 -3.38 2.44
CA GLU A 67 4.09 -2.47 2.68
C GLU A 67 4.29 -2.22 4.19
N LEU A 68 3.21 -1.95 4.94
CA LEU A 68 3.28 -1.79 6.40
C LEU A 68 3.77 -3.07 7.09
N VAL A 69 3.31 -4.23 6.63
CA VAL A 69 3.78 -5.53 7.14
C VAL A 69 5.27 -5.72 6.81
N ASN A 70 5.70 -5.39 5.58
CA ASN A 70 7.10 -5.48 5.17
C ASN A 70 8.00 -4.63 6.08
N THR A 71 7.69 -3.35 6.27
CA THR A 71 8.45 -2.47 7.16
C THR A 71 8.45 -2.99 8.61
N SER A 72 7.33 -3.53 9.09
CA SER A 72 7.27 -4.11 10.44
C SER A 72 8.16 -5.35 10.59
N LEU A 73 8.24 -6.19 9.56
CA LEU A 73 9.08 -7.38 9.53
C LEU A 73 10.56 -7.00 9.41
N GLU A 74 10.90 -6.01 8.59
CA GLU A 74 12.26 -5.47 8.50
C GLU A 74 12.74 -4.99 9.87
N HIS A 75 11.95 -4.17 10.56
CA HIS A 75 12.26 -3.71 11.91
C HIS A 75 12.39 -4.86 12.91
N LEU A 76 11.51 -5.86 12.85
CA LEU A 76 11.58 -7.02 13.73
C LEU A 76 12.87 -7.82 13.50
N VAL A 77 13.22 -8.06 12.23
CA VAL A 77 14.45 -8.78 11.86
C VAL A 77 15.69 -8.00 12.31
N ASP A 78 15.70 -6.68 12.18
CA ASP A 78 16.81 -5.83 12.64
C ASP A 78 17.01 -5.86 14.16
N ILE A 79 15.92 -5.98 14.92
CA ILE A 79 15.97 -6.14 16.38
C ILE A 79 16.50 -7.52 16.78
N VAL A 80 16.03 -8.58 16.11
CA VAL A 80 16.31 -9.98 16.51
C VAL A 80 17.66 -10.46 15.99
N SER A 81 18.13 -9.95 14.85
CA SER A 81 19.38 -10.39 14.19
C SER A 81 20.23 -9.19 13.76
N PRO A 82 20.85 -8.46 14.72
CA PRO A 82 21.64 -7.26 14.42
C PRO A 82 22.91 -7.55 13.60
N ASN A 83 23.41 -8.79 13.62
CA ASN A 83 24.44 -9.25 12.70
C ASN A 83 23.78 -9.97 11.53
N ILE A 84 23.93 -9.45 10.32
CA ILE A 84 23.26 -9.97 9.11
C ILE A 84 23.64 -11.43 8.89
N GLN A 85 22.66 -12.32 9.08
CA GLN A 85 22.73 -13.72 8.71
C GLN A 85 21.95 -13.95 7.40
N THR A 86 22.34 -14.96 6.63
CA THR A 86 21.69 -15.30 5.36
C THR A 86 20.18 -15.49 5.49
N GLN A 87 19.72 -16.04 6.63
CA GLN A 87 18.29 -16.23 6.91
C GLN A 87 17.53 -14.91 7.12
N ALA A 88 18.14 -13.94 7.82
CA ALA A 88 17.55 -12.61 8.04
C ALA A 88 17.36 -11.86 6.73
N ARG A 89 18.35 -11.95 5.83
CA ARG A 89 18.25 -11.39 4.48
C ARG A 89 17.13 -12.06 3.67
N ASN A 90 17.07 -13.39 3.66
CA ASN A 90 16.02 -14.12 2.95
C ASN A 90 14.61 -13.75 3.44
N ALA A 91 14.43 -13.54 4.75
CA ALA A 91 13.14 -13.13 5.32
C ALA A 91 12.70 -11.75 4.79
N LYS A 92 13.63 -10.78 4.75
CA LYS A 92 13.37 -9.45 4.17
C LYS A 92 13.06 -9.53 2.68
N ASP A 93 13.86 -10.30 1.92
CA ASP A 93 13.67 -10.46 0.48
C ASP A 93 12.30 -11.09 0.14
N ILE A 94 11.83 -12.05 0.95
CA ILE A 94 10.50 -12.66 0.79
C ILE A 94 9.38 -11.66 1.10
N ALA A 95 9.51 -10.86 2.16
CA ALA A 95 8.52 -9.85 2.52
C ALA A 95 8.40 -8.76 1.42
N ALA A 96 9.52 -8.28 0.90
CA ALA A 96 9.54 -7.37 -0.25
C ALA A 96 8.94 -8.02 -1.51
N GLY A 97 9.20 -9.31 -1.73
CA GLY A 97 8.59 -10.09 -2.81
C GLY A 97 7.06 -10.14 -2.74
N ALA A 98 6.48 -10.21 -1.55
CA ALA A 98 5.02 -10.18 -1.37
C ALA A 98 4.42 -8.82 -1.80
N VAL A 99 5.07 -7.71 -1.43
CA VAL A 99 4.67 -6.36 -1.87
C VAL A 99 4.75 -6.24 -3.39
N LEU A 100 5.82 -6.77 -4.00
CA LEU A 100 6.01 -6.75 -5.44
C LEU A 100 4.87 -7.47 -6.18
N VAL A 101 4.52 -8.68 -5.75
CA VAL A 101 3.42 -9.46 -6.35
C VAL A 101 2.11 -8.68 -6.26
N ALA A 102 1.76 -8.13 -5.09
CA ALA A 102 0.54 -7.35 -4.94
C ALA A 102 0.54 -6.08 -5.82
N SER A 103 1.69 -5.43 -5.96
CA SER A 103 1.84 -4.24 -6.80
C SER A 103 1.65 -4.55 -8.28
N ILE A 104 2.19 -5.67 -8.76
CA ILE A 104 1.99 -6.13 -10.14
C ILE A 104 0.51 -6.40 -10.40
N ILE A 105 -0.19 -7.09 -9.50
CA ILE A 105 -1.62 -7.33 -9.62
C ILE A 105 -2.40 -6.01 -9.63
N GLY A 106 -2.04 -5.05 -8.77
CA GLY A 106 -2.64 -3.71 -8.76
C GLY A 106 -2.48 -2.99 -10.10
N ILE A 107 -1.30 -3.06 -10.72
CA ILE A 107 -1.04 -2.51 -12.06
C ILE A 107 -1.91 -3.20 -13.13
N ILE A 108 -2.03 -4.53 -13.07
CA ILE A 108 -2.87 -5.29 -14.02
C ILE A 108 -4.33 -4.86 -13.90
N VAL A 109 -4.87 -4.79 -12.68
CA VAL A 109 -6.25 -4.35 -12.42
C VAL A 109 -6.47 -2.92 -12.91
N ALA A 110 -5.55 -2.00 -12.57
CA ALA A 110 -5.61 -0.62 -13.07
C ALA A 110 -5.57 -0.56 -14.60
N SER A 111 -4.74 -1.38 -15.25
CA SER A 111 -4.64 -1.44 -16.72
C SER A 111 -5.94 -1.94 -17.36
N ILE A 112 -6.54 -3.01 -16.83
CA ILE A 112 -7.83 -3.54 -17.31
C ILE A 112 -8.93 -2.47 -17.28
N ILE A 113 -8.90 -1.62 -16.26
CA ILE A 113 -9.90 -0.57 -16.07
C ILE A 113 -9.60 0.66 -16.94
N PHE A 114 -8.36 1.19 -16.90
CA PHE A 114 -8.03 2.46 -17.52
C PHE A 114 -7.76 2.37 -19.03
N ILE A 115 -7.17 1.28 -19.54
CA ILE A 115 -6.90 1.13 -20.99
C ILE A 115 -8.16 1.31 -21.85
N PRO A 116 -9.29 0.61 -21.61
CA PRO A 116 -10.48 0.78 -22.44
C PRO A 116 -11.09 2.18 -22.29
N LYS A 117 -11.00 2.79 -21.10
CA LYS A 117 -11.50 4.16 -20.87
C LYS A 117 -10.68 5.21 -21.60
N ILE A 118 -9.36 5.07 -21.62
CA ILE A 118 -8.46 5.94 -22.39
C ILE A 118 -8.72 5.78 -23.89
N ALA A 119 -8.84 4.54 -24.38
CA ALA A 119 -9.11 4.27 -25.79
C ALA A 119 -10.47 4.84 -26.24
N ASN A 120 -11.51 4.72 -25.41
CA ASN A 120 -12.81 5.31 -25.68
C ASN A 120 -12.80 6.84 -25.62
N TRP A 121 -12.03 7.43 -24.70
CA TRP A 121 -11.89 8.88 -24.59
C TRP A 121 -11.21 9.50 -25.82
N TRP A 122 -10.25 8.80 -26.44
CA TRP A 122 -9.58 9.24 -27.66
C TRP A 122 -10.43 9.08 -28.94
N ASN A 123 -11.45 8.21 -28.90
CA ASN A 123 -12.36 7.96 -30.04
C ASN A 123 -13.61 8.87 -30.04
N VAL A 124 -13.66 9.88 -29.17
CA VAL A 124 -14.68 10.94 -29.13
C VAL A 124 -14.05 12.25 -29.59
#